data_AF-A0A9X2JK04-F1
#
_entry.id   AF-A0A9X2JK04-F1
#
_cell.length_a   1.000
_cell.length_b   1.000
_cell.length_c   1.000
_cell.angle_alpha   90.00
_cell.angle_beta   90.00
_cell.angle_gamma   90.00
#
_symmetry.space_group_name_H-M   'P 1'
#
loop_
_entity.id
_entity.type
_entity.pdbx_description
1 polymer ?
#
loop_
_entity_poly.entity_id
_entity_poly.type
_entity_poly.pdbx_seq_one_letter_code
_entity_poly.pdbx_strand_id
1 'polypeptide(L)'
;MNAPAQNLCIAALLLLLGWTTAPWSMAQEPPDPAALEIDADGLEIRGLVVLRISEELLDRMLASDIDKQGKVDMCVVGVRATGPSHTVGVADVEPKPDRDDAAFRITVEGESHARTSGRSGPAIVNSRSVTTWKVDKVVRFDKGRFLTEPGTIESHTRLGSAGIGSTLPGLRGEVVRRLGTRRELKLRPAATRSVNRQTSENILAEVDESIDEKVENLNANIESRAVLERLLPLLDTAAVQLSTNSKCIHLAFQGMDDTTGIICPLHRLDPAETELWINTSLLPTPIATVPDLPNGAAKWIGGQLQELGLPEIAVSPIGGLGGETSLTLHLVDDWIVLRTELPESNEPVGTTE
;
A
#
# COMPACT_ATOMS: atom_id res chain seq x y z
N MET A 1 0.31 44.50 41.99
CA MET A 1 0.96 45.45 41.06
C MET A 1 1.02 44.79 39.70
N ASN A 2 0.36 45.42 38.73
CA ASN A 2 0.49 45.36 37.26
C ASN A 2 0.32 44.04 36.50
N ALA A 3 -0.87 43.89 35.90
CA ALA A 3 -1.03 43.47 34.50
C ALA A 3 -0.54 44.62 33.56
N PRO A 4 -0.39 44.47 32.20
CA PRO A 4 -1.47 44.05 31.31
C PRO A 4 -1.08 43.33 29.98
N ALA A 5 -2.15 43.03 29.23
CA ALA A 5 -2.32 42.45 27.90
C ALA A 5 -1.50 43.03 26.74
N GLN A 6 -1.39 42.25 25.65
CA GLN A 6 -1.33 42.74 24.27
C GLN A 6 -2.18 41.88 23.32
N ASN A 7 -3.25 42.49 22.81
CA ASN A 7 -3.81 42.24 21.48
C ASN A 7 -2.89 42.91 20.44
N LEU A 8 -2.75 42.35 19.23
CA LEU A 8 -2.79 43.04 17.92
C LEU A 8 -2.39 42.04 16.80
N CYS A 9 -3.31 41.74 15.88
CA CYS A 9 -3.29 42.23 14.49
C CYS A 9 -2.08 41.77 13.64
N ILE A 10 -2.25 40.66 12.91
CA ILE A 10 -1.57 40.45 11.62
C ILE A 10 -2.65 40.34 10.54
N ALA A 11 -3.07 41.53 10.10
CA ALA A 11 -3.76 41.74 8.84
C ALA A 11 -2.92 42.79 8.09
N ALA A 12 -2.03 42.33 7.20
CA ALA A 12 -1.44 43.06 6.07
C ALA A 12 -0.11 42.41 5.65
N LEU A 13 -0.14 41.43 4.72
CA LEU A 13 0.94 41.25 3.74
C LEU A 13 0.60 40.23 2.61
N LEU A 14 -0.58 40.31 1.98
CA LEU A 14 -0.88 39.49 0.78
C LEU A 14 -1.67 40.28 -0.27
N LEU A 15 -1.05 41.36 -0.75
CA LEU A 15 -1.42 42.02 -2.01
C LEU A 15 -0.12 42.45 -2.68
N LEU A 16 0.42 41.60 -3.58
CA LEU A 16 1.27 42.01 -4.73
C LEU A 16 1.86 40.81 -5.51
N LEU A 17 1.07 39.78 -5.83
CA LEU A 17 1.37 38.92 -7.00
C LEU A 17 0.07 38.60 -7.71
N GLY A 18 -0.10 39.18 -8.90
CA GLY A 18 -1.19 38.83 -9.82
C GLY A 18 -0.97 37.42 -10.34
N TRP A 19 -1.78 36.48 -9.85
CA TRP A 19 -1.91 35.15 -10.43
C TRP A 19 -3.20 35.14 -11.22
N THR A 20 -3.08 35.07 -12.53
CA THR A 20 -4.18 34.70 -13.42
C THR A 20 -4.60 33.28 -13.09
N THR A 21 -5.72 33.11 -12.39
CA THR A 21 -6.34 31.79 -12.20
C THR A 21 -6.98 31.36 -13.51
N ALA A 22 -6.21 30.73 -14.39
CA ALA A 22 -6.79 29.91 -15.44
C ALA A 22 -7.52 28.74 -14.75
N PRO A 23 -8.79 28.47 -15.06
CA PRO A 23 -9.49 27.30 -14.56
C PRO A 23 -8.92 26.06 -15.28
N TRP A 24 -7.87 25.45 -14.72
CA TRP A 24 -7.53 24.06 -15.03
C TRP A 24 -8.60 23.16 -14.42
N SER A 25 -9.65 22.95 -15.20
CA SER A 25 -10.54 21.79 -15.08
C SER A 25 -10.37 21.00 -16.37
N MET A 26 -9.19 20.39 -16.55
CA MET A 26 -9.09 19.20 -17.37
C MET A 26 -9.59 18.06 -16.49
N ALA A 27 -10.89 17.80 -16.55
CA ALA A 27 -11.35 16.43 -16.35
C ALA A 27 -10.65 15.61 -17.43
N GLN A 28 -9.61 14.86 -17.07
CA GLN A 28 -9.15 13.78 -17.92
C GLN A 28 -10.37 12.90 -18.13
N GLU A 29 -10.83 12.84 -19.38
CA GLU A 29 -11.83 11.88 -19.81
C GLU A 29 -11.34 10.52 -19.32
N PRO A 30 -12.12 9.81 -18.48
CA PRO A 30 -11.68 8.52 -17.94
C PRO A 30 -11.28 7.67 -19.14
N PRO A 31 -10.05 7.14 -19.17
CA PRO A 31 -9.56 6.37 -20.30
C PRO A 31 -10.58 5.29 -20.64
N ASP A 32 -10.92 5.17 -21.93
CA ASP A 32 -11.87 4.19 -22.42
C ASP A 32 -11.50 2.81 -21.87
N PRO A 33 -12.34 2.18 -21.02
CA PRO A 33 -12.01 0.92 -20.37
C PRO A 33 -11.74 -0.21 -21.37
N ALA A 34 -12.18 -0.06 -22.63
CA ALA A 34 -11.91 -1.03 -23.69
C ALA A 34 -10.55 -0.85 -24.38
N ALA A 35 -9.84 0.25 -24.17
CA ALA A 35 -8.62 0.59 -24.92
C ALA A 35 -7.31 0.08 -24.29
N LEU A 36 -7.35 -0.56 -23.12
CA LEU A 36 -6.15 -0.95 -22.36
C LEU A 36 -6.20 -2.36 -21.78
N GLU A 37 -6.90 -3.30 -22.42
CA GLU A 37 -6.47 -4.70 -22.35
C GLU A 37 -5.22 -4.85 -23.23
N ILE A 38 -4.14 -4.15 -22.85
CA ILE A 38 -2.81 -4.53 -23.33
C ILE A 38 -2.60 -5.91 -22.72
N ASP A 39 -2.62 -6.92 -23.59
CA ASP A 39 -2.32 -8.31 -23.26
C ASP A 39 -0.88 -8.38 -22.71
N ALA A 40 -0.75 -8.12 -21.42
CA ALA A 40 0.52 -8.01 -20.70
C ALA A 40 1.20 -9.39 -20.56
N ASP A 41 0.48 -10.46 -20.92
CA ASP A 41 1.01 -11.83 -20.98
C ASP A 41 2.05 -12.01 -22.10
N GLY A 42 2.10 -11.08 -23.06
CA GLY A 42 3.10 -11.06 -24.15
C GLY A 42 4.32 -10.18 -23.92
N LEU A 43 4.57 -9.69 -22.69
CA LEU A 43 5.67 -8.76 -22.47
C LEU A 43 7.04 -9.46 -22.55
N GLU A 44 7.81 -9.16 -23.60
CA GLU A 44 9.20 -9.61 -23.72
C GLU A 44 10.09 -8.79 -22.78
N ILE A 45 10.36 -9.36 -21.61
CA ILE A 45 11.27 -8.78 -20.63
C ILE A 45 12.70 -9.20 -20.95
N ARG A 46 13.61 -8.23 -21.04
CA ARG A 46 15.00 -8.43 -21.42
C ARG A 46 15.93 -8.06 -20.28
N GLY A 47 16.80 -8.99 -19.90
CA GLY A 47 17.78 -8.77 -18.84
C GLY A 47 18.78 -9.92 -18.73
N LEU A 48 19.74 -9.76 -17.82
CA LEU A 48 20.61 -10.83 -17.34
C LEU A 48 20.18 -11.33 -15.96
N VAL A 49 19.53 -10.46 -15.19
CA VAL A 49 18.84 -10.81 -13.95
C VAL A 49 17.41 -10.27 -14.06
N VAL A 50 16.42 -11.08 -13.71
CA VAL A 50 15.02 -10.64 -13.61
C VAL A 50 14.46 -11.05 -12.26
N LEU A 51 13.97 -10.07 -11.50
CA LEU A 51 13.23 -10.29 -10.27
C LEU A 51 11.74 -10.17 -10.59
N ARG A 52 10.99 -11.25 -10.36
CA ARG A 52 9.53 -11.30 -10.46
C ARG A 52 8.95 -11.33 -9.06
N ILE A 53 8.06 -10.39 -8.76
CA ILE A 53 7.34 -10.30 -7.48
C ILE A 53 5.86 -10.46 -7.78
N SER A 54 5.23 -11.46 -7.20
CA SER A 54 3.80 -11.72 -7.38
C SER A 54 2.91 -10.72 -6.64
N GLU A 55 1.69 -10.57 -7.16
CA GLU A 55 0.57 -9.91 -6.48
C GLU A 55 0.29 -10.54 -5.12
N GLU A 56 0.27 -11.87 -5.01
CA GLU A 56 -0.07 -12.57 -3.77
C GLU A 56 0.93 -12.26 -2.63
N LEU A 57 2.21 -12.04 -2.98
CA LEU A 57 3.20 -11.59 -2.00
C LEU A 57 2.96 -10.13 -1.59
N LEU A 58 2.73 -9.25 -2.56
CA LEU A 58 2.48 -7.82 -2.31
C LEU A 58 1.22 -7.66 -1.44
N ASP A 59 0.17 -8.39 -1.78
CA ASP A 59 -1.07 -8.46 -1.03
C ASP A 59 -0.79 -8.91 0.40
N ARG A 60 -0.14 -10.05 0.62
CA ARG A 60 0.18 -10.49 2.00
C ARG A 60 1.01 -9.47 2.81
N MET A 61 1.94 -8.79 2.16
CA MET A 61 2.81 -7.83 2.84
C MET A 61 2.11 -6.50 3.14
N LEU A 62 1.18 -6.07 2.29
CA LEU A 62 0.62 -4.71 2.31
C LEU A 62 -0.87 -4.69 2.64
N ALA A 63 -1.64 -5.69 2.19
CA ALA A 63 -3.03 -5.93 2.55
C ALA A 63 -3.15 -6.49 3.96
N SER A 64 -3.09 -5.59 4.95
CA SER A 64 -3.47 -5.94 6.32
C SER A 64 -4.74 -5.22 6.67
N ASP A 65 -5.68 -5.99 7.22
CA ASP A 65 -6.91 -5.47 7.77
C ASP A 65 -6.63 -4.39 8.80
N ILE A 66 -7.39 -3.31 8.72
CA ILE A 66 -7.41 -2.24 9.69
C ILE A 66 -8.50 -2.59 10.70
N ASP A 67 -8.14 -2.74 11.97
CA ASP A 67 -9.08 -2.74 13.09
C ASP A 67 -8.53 -1.82 14.18
N LYS A 68 -9.06 -0.60 14.24
CA LYS A 68 -8.56 0.45 15.13
C LYS A 68 -9.67 1.00 16.00
N GLN A 69 -9.47 0.93 17.31
CA GLN A 69 -10.28 1.66 18.27
C GLN A 69 -9.61 2.99 18.61
N GLY A 70 -10.40 4.06 18.60
CA GLY A 70 -9.89 5.41 18.77
C GLY A 70 -10.79 6.28 19.63
N LYS A 71 -10.33 7.52 19.83
CA LYS A 71 -11.14 8.59 20.41
C LYS A 71 -11.31 9.68 19.39
N VAL A 72 -12.54 10.13 19.24
CA VAL A 72 -12.90 11.33 18.49
C VAL A 72 -12.83 12.52 19.43
N ASP A 73 -12.17 13.58 18.99
CA ASP A 73 -12.20 14.90 19.59
C ASP A 73 -12.17 15.95 18.48
N MET A 74 -13.34 16.50 18.14
CA MET A 74 -13.49 17.43 17.02
C MET A 74 -14.50 18.53 17.32
N CYS A 75 -14.39 19.66 16.61
CA CYS A 75 -15.33 20.77 16.71
C CYS A 75 -16.31 20.75 15.54
N VAL A 76 -17.58 20.41 15.82
CA VAL A 76 -18.64 20.31 14.81
C VAL A 76 -19.58 21.50 14.97
N VAL A 77 -19.55 22.44 14.02
CA VAL A 77 -20.42 23.64 14.01
C VAL A 77 -20.32 24.42 15.34
N GLY A 78 -19.09 24.57 15.86
CA GLY A 78 -18.81 25.30 17.10
C GLY A 78 -19.10 24.52 18.39
N VAL A 79 -19.45 23.23 18.31
CA VAL A 79 -19.61 22.36 19.47
C VAL A 79 -18.50 21.32 19.47
N ARG A 80 -17.70 21.27 20.54
CA ARG A 80 -16.72 20.21 20.74
C ARG A 80 -17.46 18.91 21.03
N ALA A 81 -17.25 17.91 20.19
CA ALA A 81 -17.82 16.58 20.27
C ALA A 81 -16.71 15.58 20.56
N THR A 82 -16.89 14.78 21.61
CA THR A 82 -15.92 13.76 22.02
C THR A 82 -16.56 12.41 22.25
N GLY A 83 -15.82 11.33 22.03
CA GLY A 83 -16.28 9.97 22.33
C GLY A 83 -15.48 8.89 21.60
N PRO A 84 -15.86 7.61 21.73
CA PRO A 84 -15.15 6.51 21.07
C PRO A 84 -15.43 6.45 19.56
N SER A 85 -14.43 5.99 18.81
CA SER A 85 -14.55 5.51 17.43
C SER A 85 -14.02 4.09 17.28
N HIS A 86 -14.53 3.41 16.26
CA HIS A 86 -14.05 2.11 15.80
C HIS A 86 -14.01 2.15 14.28
N THR A 87 -12.83 1.95 13.70
CA THR A 87 -12.60 1.93 12.27
C THR A 87 -12.17 0.53 11.88
N VAL A 88 -12.86 -0.04 10.90
CA VAL A 88 -12.51 -1.31 10.29
C VAL A 88 -12.31 -1.11 8.79
N GLY A 89 -11.37 -1.83 8.19
CA GLY A 89 -11.14 -1.78 6.75
C GLY A 89 -10.34 -2.97 6.26
N VAL A 90 -10.47 -3.24 4.97
CA VAL A 90 -9.73 -4.27 4.24
C VAL A 90 -8.89 -3.56 3.20
N ALA A 91 -7.64 -3.97 3.08
CA ALA A 91 -6.74 -3.50 2.04
C ALA A 91 -6.63 -4.56 0.95
N ASP A 92 -6.43 -4.11 -0.28
CA ASP A 92 -6.29 -4.93 -1.48
C ASP A 92 -5.18 -4.32 -2.34
N VAL A 93 -4.39 -5.17 -3.00
CA VAL A 93 -3.27 -4.74 -3.83
C VAL A 93 -3.48 -5.17 -5.26
N GLU A 94 -3.60 -4.21 -6.16
CA GLU A 94 -3.80 -4.43 -7.60
C GLU A 94 -2.54 -3.98 -8.36
N PRO A 95 -1.75 -4.89 -8.96
CA PRO A 95 -0.70 -4.53 -9.89
C PRO A 95 -1.28 -3.71 -11.05
N LYS A 96 -0.64 -2.59 -11.40
CA LYS A 96 -1.11 -1.74 -12.50
C LYS A 96 -0.34 -2.10 -13.76
N PRO A 97 -0.96 -2.75 -14.77
CA PRO A 97 -0.22 -3.18 -15.95
C PRO A 97 0.44 -2.00 -16.66
N ASP A 98 1.75 -2.08 -16.83
CA ASP A 98 2.56 -1.06 -17.48
C ASP A 98 3.81 -1.73 -18.08
N ARG A 99 4.20 -1.31 -19.29
CA ARG A 99 5.35 -1.90 -19.99
C ARG A 99 6.68 -1.32 -19.55
N ASP A 100 6.64 -0.10 -19.01
CA ASP A 100 7.80 0.73 -18.73
C ASP A 100 7.86 1.15 -17.24
N ASP A 101 6.90 0.69 -16.43
CA ASP A 101 6.81 1.04 -15.01
C ASP A 101 6.51 -0.19 -14.13
N ALA A 102 7.04 -0.14 -12.91
CA ALA A 102 6.82 -1.12 -11.87
C ALA A 102 5.94 -0.48 -10.79
N ALA A 103 4.62 -0.58 -10.98
CA ALA A 103 3.66 0.17 -10.18
C ALA A 103 2.47 -0.70 -9.77
N PHE A 104 1.96 -0.47 -8.57
CA PHE A 104 0.74 -1.11 -8.09
C PHE A 104 -0.10 -0.12 -7.29
N ARG A 105 -1.40 -0.39 -7.24
CA ARG A 105 -2.37 0.38 -6.46
C ARG A 105 -2.71 -0.41 -5.21
N ILE A 106 -2.70 0.27 -4.07
CA ILE A 106 -3.27 -0.22 -2.83
C ILE A 106 -4.62 0.47 -2.67
N THR A 107 -5.68 -0.32 -2.63
CA THR A 107 -7.04 0.16 -2.35
C THR A 107 -7.42 -0.31 -0.95
N VAL A 108 -7.82 0.63 -0.09
CA VAL A 108 -8.27 0.34 1.27
C VAL A 108 -9.70 0.81 1.42
N GLU A 109 -10.61 -0.12 1.71
CA GLU A 109 -12.04 0.17 1.85
C GLU A 109 -12.52 -0.21 3.25
N GLY A 110 -13.42 0.59 3.82
CA GLY A 110 -13.86 0.34 5.17
C GLY A 110 -14.97 1.23 5.70
N GLU A 111 -15.25 1.04 6.99
CA GLU A 111 -16.24 1.80 7.74
C GLU A 111 -15.64 2.33 9.05
N SER A 112 -16.02 3.55 9.41
CA SER A 112 -15.72 4.14 10.71
C SER A 112 -17.02 4.46 11.45
N HIS A 113 -17.17 3.89 12.63
CA HIS A 113 -18.28 4.14 13.54
C HIS A 113 -17.81 5.05 14.66
N ALA A 114 -18.55 6.11 14.95
CA ALA A 114 -18.29 6.94 16.12
C ALA A 114 -19.56 7.20 16.94
N ARG A 115 -19.38 7.29 18.26
CA ARG A 115 -20.41 7.73 19.20
C ARG A 115 -19.85 8.92 19.94
N THR A 116 -20.47 10.09 19.78
CA THR A 116 -19.94 11.33 20.36
C THR A 116 -20.99 12.04 21.20
N SER A 117 -20.51 12.82 22.16
CA SER A 117 -21.32 13.75 22.95
C SER A 117 -20.70 15.13 22.88
N GLY A 118 -21.53 16.15 22.69
CA GLY A 118 -21.10 17.55 22.66
C GLY A 118 -22.03 18.42 23.49
N ARG A 119 -21.46 19.42 24.16
CA ARG A 119 -22.21 20.33 25.02
C ARG A 119 -22.32 21.71 24.39
N SER A 120 -23.54 22.23 24.30
CA SER A 120 -23.83 23.60 23.87
C SER A 120 -24.70 24.29 24.92
N GLY A 121 -24.05 24.95 25.89
CA GLY A 121 -24.71 25.51 27.06
C GLY A 121 -25.40 24.43 27.91
N PRO A 122 -26.72 24.52 28.16
CA PRO A 122 -27.47 23.52 28.92
C PRO A 122 -27.91 22.32 28.08
N ALA A 123 -27.68 22.32 26.76
CA ALA A 123 -28.01 21.21 25.87
C ALA A 123 -26.82 20.26 25.73
N ILE A 124 -27.10 18.96 25.78
CA ILE A 124 -26.15 17.88 25.49
C ILE A 124 -26.64 17.20 24.23
N VAL A 125 -25.82 17.15 23.18
CA VAL A 125 -26.14 16.49 21.91
C VAL A 125 -25.37 15.20 21.86
N ASN A 126 -26.07 14.07 21.76
CA ASN A 126 -25.44 12.78 21.54
C ASN A 126 -25.63 12.39 20.07
N SER A 127 -24.55 11.98 19.43
CA SER A 127 -24.53 11.69 17.99
C SER A 127 -23.92 10.33 17.74
N ARG A 128 -24.35 9.71 16.63
CA ARG A 128 -23.73 8.52 16.06
C ARG A 128 -23.38 8.83 14.61
N SER A 129 -22.20 8.47 14.17
CA SER A 129 -21.84 8.55 12.76
C SER A 129 -21.36 7.20 12.25
N VAL A 130 -21.68 6.95 10.99
CA VAL A 130 -21.08 5.88 10.20
C VAL A 130 -20.51 6.55 8.96
N THR A 131 -19.21 6.37 8.73
CA THR A 131 -18.52 6.89 7.56
C THR A 131 -18.00 5.70 6.77
N THR A 132 -18.51 5.50 5.56
CA THR A 132 -17.93 4.56 4.59
C THR A 132 -16.85 5.29 3.81
N TRP A 133 -15.73 4.64 3.53
CA TRP A 133 -14.60 5.28 2.87
C TRP A 133 -13.82 4.29 2.00
N LYS A 134 -13.17 4.82 0.97
CA LYS A 134 -12.24 4.15 0.06
C LYS A 134 -11.03 5.05 -0.10
N VAL A 135 -9.84 4.51 0.15
CA VAL A 135 -8.55 5.18 -0.06
C VAL A 135 -7.81 4.45 -1.16
N ASP A 136 -7.37 5.18 -2.17
CA ASP A 136 -6.53 4.65 -3.25
C ASP A 136 -5.15 5.31 -3.17
N LYS A 137 -4.10 4.48 -3.11
CA LYS A 137 -2.70 4.93 -3.05
C LYS A 137 -1.86 4.18 -4.08
N VAL A 138 -1.05 4.89 -4.84
CA VAL A 138 -0.17 4.31 -5.85
C VAL A 138 1.24 4.17 -5.28
N VAL A 139 1.83 3.01 -5.48
CA VAL A 139 3.23 2.72 -5.14
C VAL A 139 3.97 2.43 -6.43
N ARG A 140 5.15 3.05 -6.60
CA ARG A 140 6.00 2.92 -7.79
C ARG A 140 7.41 2.57 -7.39
N PHE A 141 8.06 1.72 -8.17
CA PHE A 141 9.47 1.41 -7.98
C PHE A 141 10.33 2.44 -8.74
N ASP A 142 11.19 3.16 -8.03
CA ASP A 142 12.14 4.10 -8.61
C ASP A 142 13.50 3.93 -7.94
N LYS A 143 14.58 3.87 -8.74
CA LYS A 143 15.98 3.82 -8.28
C LYS A 143 16.23 2.79 -7.17
N GLY A 144 15.70 1.59 -7.34
CA GLY A 144 15.97 0.48 -6.41
C GLY A 144 15.06 0.43 -5.19
N ARG A 145 14.07 1.33 -5.06
CA ARG A 145 13.15 1.34 -3.92
C ARG A 145 11.71 1.63 -4.32
N PHE A 146 10.78 1.16 -3.51
CA PHE A 146 9.37 1.52 -3.63
C PHE A 146 9.12 2.89 -3.01
N LEU A 147 8.45 3.75 -3.78
CA LEU A 147 8.02 5.09 -3.42
C LEU A 147 6.50 5.15 -3.40
N THR A 148 5.96 5.82 -2.40
CA THR A 148 4.53 6.08 -2.29
C THR A 148 4.18 7.46 -2.85
N GLU A 149 3.07 7.55 -3.58
CA GLU A 149 2.44 8.81 -3.95
C GLU A 149 1.35 9.17 -2.92
N PRO A 150 0.98 10.46 -2.77
CA PRO A 150 -0.11 10.85 -1.87
C PRO A 150 -1.41 10.13 -2.22
N GLY A 151 -2.07 9.56 -1.22
CA GLY A 151 -3.35 8.87 -1.42
C GLY A 151 -4.50 9.81 -1.78
N THR A 152 -5.53 9.24 -2.37
CA THR A 152 -6.83 9.90 -2.58
C THR A 152 -7.90 9.20 -1.76
N ILE A 153 -8.91 9.93 -1.31
CA ILE A 153 -9.99 9.37 -0.49
C ILE A 153 -11.37 9.77 -1.02
N GLU A 154 -12.23 8.77 -1.16
CA GLU A 154 -13.66 8.94 -1.31
C GLU A 154 -14.35 8.55 0.00
N SER A 155 -15.27 9.39 0.49
CA SER A 155 -15.97 9.06 1.72
C SER A 155 -17.39 9.61 1.78
N HIS A 156 -18.24 8.87 2.48
CA HIS A 156 -19.63 9.24 2.72
C HIS A 156 -20.00 9.05 4.19
N THR A 157 -20.39 10.14 4.85
CA THR A 157 -20.78 10.13 6.25
C THR A 157 -22.28 10.23 6.43
N ARG A 158 -22.84 9.29 7.19
CA ARG A 158 -24.21 9.32 7.70
C ARG A 158 -24.19 9.70 9.18
N LEU A 159 -24.66 10.91 9.48
CA LEU A 159 -24.77 11.41 10.84
C LEU A 159 -26.19 11.20 11.37
N GLY A 160 -26.34 10.48 12.48
CA GLY A 160 -27.59 10.26 13.20
C GLY A 160 -27.59 10.90 14.59
N SER A 161 -28.74 11.43 15.01
CA SER A 161 -28.94 11.89 16.40
C SER A 161 -29.22 10.69 17.30
N ALA A 162 -28.48 10.55 18.39
CA ALA A 162 -28.79 9.63 19.48
C ALA A 162 -29.64 10.30 20.57
N GLY A 163 -30.08 11.54 20.33
CA GLY A 163 -30.95 12.31 21.21
C GLY A 163 -30.27 13.51 21.85
N ILE A 164 -31.11 14.42 22.34
CA ILE A 164 -30.69 15.64 23.01
C ILE A 164 -31.06 15.58 24.49
N GLY A 165 -30.04 15.65 25.34
CA GLY A 165 -30.16 15.82 26.78
C GLY A 165 -30.19 17.28 27.20
N SER A 166 -30.55 17.53 28.47
CA SER A 166 -30.38 18.83 29.09
C SER A 166 -29.83 18.69 30.52
N THR A 167 -28.97 19.63 30.92
CA THR A 167 -28.50 19.75 32.30
C THR A 167 -29.50 20.46 33.21
N LEU A 168 -30.60 21.01 32.67
CA LEU A 168 -31.62 21.71 33.45
C LEU A 168 -32.77 20.75 33.84
N PRO A 169 -33.30 20.86 35.07
CA PRO A 169 -34.39 20.00 35.53
C PRO A 169 -35.77 20.43 35.00
N GLY A 170 -36.70 19.49 35.00
CA GLY A 170 -38.14 19.71 34.79
C GLY A 170 -38.51 20.36 33.44
N LEU A 171 -39.47 21.28 33.48
CA LEU A 171 -40.01 21.96 32.29
C LEU A 171 -38.96 22.78 31.53
N ARG A 172 -37.96 23.33 32.23
CA ARG A 172 -36.85 24.07 31.59
C ARG A 172 -36.01 23.14 30.72
N GLY A 173 -35.71 21.94 31.22
CA GLY A 173 -35.03 20.90 30.44
C GLY A 173 -35.81 20.51 29.20
N GLU A 174 -37.13 20.38 29.30
CA GLU A 174 -38.01 20.06 28.18
C GLU A 174 -37.97 21.14 27.07
N VAL A 175 -38.01 22.41 27.46
CA VAL A 175 -37.87 23.53 26.50
C VAL A 175 -36.51 23.49 25.80
N VAL A 176 -35.42 23.24 26.55
CA VAL A 176 -34.08 23.11 25.98
C VAL A 176 -34.00 21.94 24.99
N ARG A 177 -34.57 20.77 25.32
CA ARG A 177 -34.59 19.61 24.41
C ARG A 177 -35.34 19.91 23.12
N ARG A 178 -36.51 20.56 23.18
CA ARG A 178 -37.29 20.94 22.00
C ARG A 178 -36.56 21.95 21.13
N LEU A 179 -35.98 22.99 21.73
CA LEU A 179 -35.20 24.00 21.00
C LEU A 179 -33.93 23.40 20.42
N GLY A 180 -33.24 22.55 21.17
CA GLY A 180 -32.07 21.79 20.73
C GLY A 180 -32.41 20.95 19.50
N THR A 181 -33.51 20.21 19.54
CA THR A 181 -33.91 19.30 18.44
C THR A 181 -34.15 20.08 17.16
N ARG A 182 -34.87 21.21 17.26
CA ARG A 182 -35.08 22.11 16.12
C ARG A 182 -33.77 22.67 15.56
N ARG A 183 -32.82 23.01 16.44
CA ARG A 183 -31.53 23.58 16.03
C ARG A 183 -30.64 22.51 15.40
N GLU A 184 -30.61 21.31 15.95
CA GLU A 184 -29.87 20.17 15.40
C GLU A 184 -30.34 19.85 13.98
N LEU A 185 -31.66 19.72 13.76
CA LEU A 185 -32.20 19.45 12.42
C LEU A 185 -31.79 20.51 11.40
N LYS A 186 -31.76 21.79 11.80
CA LYS A 186 -31.30 22.89 10.94
C LYS A 186 -29.81 22.82 10.63
N LEU A 187 -28.98 22.42 11.59
CA LEU A 187 -27.52 22.39 11.45
C LEU A 187 -26.98 21.07 10.90
N ARG A 188 -27.79 20.00 10.87
CA ARG A 188 -27.37 18.66 10.47
C ARG A 188 -26.65 18.59 9.12
N PRO A 189 -27.09 19.28 8.04
CA PRO A 189 -26.34 19.24 6.77
C PRO A 189 -24.94 19.83 6.88
N ALA A 190 -24.78 20.95 7.60
CA ALA A 190 -23.49 21.57 7.82
C ALA A 190 -22.59 20.72 8.73
N ALA A 191 -23.16 20.14 9.78
CA ALA A 191 -22.48 19.21 10.66
C ALA A 191 -21.98 17.97 9.89
N THR A 192 -22.83 17.40 9.03
CA THR A 192 -22.49 16.22 8.23
C THR A 192 -21.33 16.50 7.29
N ARG A 193 -21.31 17.66 6.60
CA ARG A 193 -20.19 18.05 5.75
C ARG A 193 -18.89 18.26 6.53
N SER A 194 -18.98 18.91 7.70
CA SER A 194 -17.82 19.15 8.57
C SER A 194 -17.23 17.86 9.10
N VAL A 195 -18.08 16.95 9.58
CA VAL A 195 -17.67 15.63 10.06
C VAL A 195 -17.09 14.81 8.92
N ASN A 196 -17.75 14.76 7.76
CA ASN A 196 -17.24 14.01 6.61
C ASN A 196 -15.82 14.46 6.28
N ARG A 197 -15.62 15.75 5.99
CA ARG A 197 -14.30 16.28 5.62
C ARG A 197 -13.22 15.96 6.65
N GLN A 198 -13.48 16.23 7.93
CA GLN A 198 -12.48 16.01 8.97
C GLN A 198 -12.20 14.52 9.20
N THR A 199 -13.23 13.66 9.12
CA THR A 199 -13.05 12.22 9.18
C THR A 199 -12.30 11.71 7.95
N SER A 200 -12.56 12.21 6.74
CA SER A 200 -11.81 11.86 5.53
C SER A 200 -10.33 12.21 5.66
N GLU A 201 -10.03 13.45 6.06
CA GLU A 201 -8.65 13.93 6.22
C GLU A 201 -7.88 13.08 7.24
N ASN A 202 -8.52 12.75 8.37
CA ASN A 202 -7.91 11.90 9.39
C ASN A 202 -7.70 10.46 8.90
N ILE A 203 -8.70 9.86 8.24
CA ILE A 203 -8.59 8.49 7.71
C ILE A 203 -7.49 8.43 6.65
N LEU A 204 -7.46 9.39 5.71
CA LEU A 204 -6.43 9.45 4.69
C LEU A 204 -5.04 9.54 5.31
N ALA A 205 -4.83 10.43 6.27
CA ALA A 205 -3.54 10.56 6.95
C ALA A 205 -3.11 9.27 7.69
N GLU A 206 -4.04 8.60 8.37
CA GLU A 206 -3.75 7.36 9.08
C GLU A 206 -3.45 6.19 8.13
N VAL A 207 -4.21 6.07 7.04
CA VAL A 207 -3.96 5.04 6.01
C VAL A 207 -2.66 5.34 5.28
N ASP A 208 -2.38 6.60 4.96
CA ASP A 208 -1.15 7.03 4.33
C ASP A 208 0.07 6.63 5.16
N GLU A 209 0.07 6.99 6.45
CA GLU A 209 1.14 6.67 7.40
C GLU A 209 1.34 5.15 7.53
N SER A 210 0.25 4.38 7.63
CA SER A 210 0.33 2.93 7.74
C SER A 210 0.89 2.28 6.48
N ILE A 211 0.50 2.74 5.29
CA ILE A 211 1.03 2.23 4.03
C ILE A 211 2.51 2.62 3.89
N ASP A 212 2.87 3.86 4.23
CA ASP A 212 4.26 4.33 4.16
C ASP A 212 5.18 3.49 5.06
N GLU A 213 4.74 3.17 6.28
CA GLU A 213 5.48 2.28 7.19
C GLU A 213 5.67 0.87 6.59
N LYS A 214 4.63 0.30 5.98
CA LYS A 214 4.73 -1.03 5.35
C LYS A 214 5.64 -1.01 4.12
N VAL A 215 5.59 0.03 3.31
CA VAL A 215 6.47 0.19 2.14
C VAL A 215 7.92 0.39 2.59
N GLU A 216 8.16 1.11 3.68
CA GLU A 216 9.50 1.25 4.25
C GLU A 216 10.02 -0.10 4.78
N ASN A 217 9.16 -0.89 5.44
CA ASN A 217 9.51 -2.25 5.85
C ASN A 217 9.78 -3.17 4.65
N LEU A 218 9.03 -3.03 3.54
CA LEU A 218 9.29 -3.73 2.29
C LEU A 218 10.67 -3.34 1.72
N ASN A 219 10.99 -2.05 1.67
CA ASN A 219 12.30 -1.56 1.24
C ASN A 219 13.42 -2.11 2.13
N ALA A 220 13.27 -2.05 3.46
CA ALA A 220 14.25 -2.60 4.39
C ALA A 220 14.43 -4.12 4.24
N ASN A 221 13.37 -4.86 3.92
CA ASN A 221 13.44 -6.29 3.63
C ASN A 221 14.13 -6.60 2.30
N ILE A 222 14.07 -5.68 1.33
CA ILE A 222 14.79 -5.79 0.06
C ILE A 222 16.27 -5.46 0.26
N GLU A 223 16.59 -4.40 1.00
CA GLU A 223 17.95 -3.99 1.32
C GLU A 223 18.67 -5.03 2.21
N SER A 224 18.00 -5.55 3.24
CA SER A 224 18.59 -6.54 4.15
C SER A 224 18.92 -7.89 3.49
N ARG A 225 18.43 -8.14 2.27
CA ARG A 225 18.86 -9.30 1.50
C ARG A 225 20.25 -9.02 0.93
N ALA A 226 21.27 -9.55 1.60
CA ALA A 226 22.68 -9.48 1.20
C ALA A 226 22.95 -9.86 -0.28
N VAL A 227 22.05 -10.64 -0.87
CA VAL A 227 22.02 -10.97 -2.30
C VAL A 227 21.76 -9.75 -3.15
N LEU A 228 20.73 -8.98 -2.82
CA LEU A 228 20.37 -7.77 -3.53
C LEU A 228 21.40 -6.67 -3.29
N GLU A 229 21.95 -6.49 -2.09
CA GLU A 229 23.06 -5.52 -1.90
C GLU A 229 24.30 -5.82 -2.75
N ARG A 230 24.54 -7.08 -3.12
CA ARG A 230 25.68 -7.46 -3.97
C ARG A 230 25.33 -7.47 -5.45
N LEU A 231 24.09 -7.80 -5.79
CA LEU A 231 23.59 -7.70 -7.15
C LEU A 231 23.35 -6.23 -7.52
N LEU A 232 22.72 -5.41 -6.68
CA LEU A 232 22.35 -4.02 -6.94
C LEU A 232 23.52 -3.17 -7.48
N PRO A 233 24.75 -3.21 -6.94
CA PRO A 233 25.91 -2.50 -7.54
C PRO A 233 26.34 -3.04 -8.91
N LEU A 234 26.18 -4.34 -9.17
CA LEU A 234 26.39 -4.93 -10.50
C LEU A 234 25.26 -4.52 -11.47
N LEU A 235 24.13 -4.11 -10.92
CA LEU A 235 22.91 -3.72 -11.60
C LEU A 235 22.66 -2.20 -11.56
N ASP A 236 23.57 -1.40 -10.97
CA ASP A 236 23.52 0.07 -10.79
C ASP A 236 23.78 0.81 -12.11
N THR A 237 23.55 0.11 -13.22
CA THR A 237 23.56 0.65 -14.56
C THR A 237 22.16 1.14 -14.90
N ALA A 238 22.13 2.28 -15.60
CA ALA A 238 20.94 3.03 -15.99
C ALA A 238 19.93 2.28 -16.88
N ALA A 239 20.03 0.95 -17.00
CA ALA A 239 19.24 0.08 -17.86
C ALA A 239 18.46 -0.96 -17.02
N VAL A 240 17.63 -0.48 -16.10
CA VAL A 240 16.58 -1.29 -15.48
C VAL A 240 15.34 -1.18 -16.34
N GLN A 241 14.90 -2.31 -16.89
CA GLN A 241 13.58 -2.41 -17.51
C GLN A 241 12.58 -2.77 -16.43
N LEU A 242 11.66 -1.86 -16.16
CA LEU A 242 10.56 -2.04 -15.23
C LEU A 242 9.32 -2.40 -16.02
N SER A 243 8.55 -3.36 -15.52
CA SER A 243 7.23 -3.64 -16.08
C SER A 243 6.33 -4.32 -15.07
N THR A 244 5.04 -4.20 -15.28
CA THR A 244 3.99 -4.79 -14.46
C THR A 244 2.97 -5.45 -15.37
N ASN A 245 2.56 -6.66 -15.04
CA ASN A 245 1.36 -7.28 -15.61
C ASN A 245 0.29 -7.40 -14.53
N SER A 246 -0.85 -8.03 -14.83
CA SER A 246 -1.96 -8.16 -13.88
C SER A 246 -1.63 -8.97 -12.62
N LYS A 247 -0.55 -9.76 -12.61
CA LYS A 247 -0.23 -10.70 -11.52
C LYS A 247 1.12 -10.46 -10.87
N CYS A 248 2.00 -9.69 -11.50
CA CYS A 248 3.41 -9.61 -11.15
C CYS A 248 4.01 -8.26 -11.52
N ILE A 249 4.98 -7.85 -10.70
CA ILE A 249 5.95 -6.80 -11.02
C ILE A 249 7.24 -7.48 -11.45
N HIS A 250 7.84 -6.97 -12.52
CA HIS A 250 9.10 -7.44 -13.05
C HIS A 250 10.14 -6.32 -13.03
N LEU A 251 11.30 -6.64 -12.47
CA LEU A 251 12.48 -5.79 -12.44
C LEU A 251 13.57 -6.52 -13.21
N ALA A 252 13.86 -6.07 -14.43
CA ALA A 252 14.88 -6.68 -15.27
C ALA A 252 16.10 -5.78 -15.39
N PHE A 253 17.27 -6.39 -15.23
CA PHE A 253 18.54 -5.67 -15.15
C PHE A 253 19.44 -6.12 -16.31
N GLN A 254 19.87 -5.18 -17.15
CA GLN A 254 20.53 -5.48 -18.42
C GLN A 254 22.06 -5.62 -18.35
N GLY A 255 22.70 -5.25 -17.23
CA GLY A 255 24.15 -5.33 -17.04
C GLY A 255 24.91 -4.12 -17.58
N MET A 256 26.24 -4.11 -17.39
CA MET A 256 27.11 -2.96 -17.69
C MET A 256 27.31 -2.69 -19.18
N ASP A 257 27.27 -3.72 -19.99
CA ASP A 257 27.38 -3.60 -21.44
C ASP A 257 25.96 -3.55 -22.00
N ASP A 258 25.61 -2.49 -22.75
CA ASP A 258 24.35 -2.28 -23.51
C ASP A 258 24.13 -3.35 -24.61
N THR A 259 24.76 -4.51 -24.45
CA THR A 259 24.44 -5.74 -25.15
C THR A 259 22.95 -6.02 -25.01
N THR A 260 22.33 -6.26 -26.16
CA THR A 260 20.91 -6.61 -26.30
C THR A 260 20.50 -7.61 -25.22
N GLY A 261 19.74 -7.15 -24.22
CA GLY A 261 19.30 -8.00 -23.12
C GLY A 261 18.66 -9.30 -23.63
N ILE A 262 18.94 -10.40 -22.93
CA ILE A 262 18.43 -11.72 -23.27
C ILE A 262 16.97 -11.79 -22.85
N ILE A 263 16.11 -12.33 -23.71
CA ILE A 263 14.68 -12.49 -23.40
C ILE A 263 14.55 -13.52 -22.26
N CYS A 264 13.89 -13.13 -21.18
CA CYS A 264 13.58 -14.03 -20.08
C CYS A 264 12.30 -14.82 -20.38
N PRO A 265 12.33 -16.17 -20.37
CA PRO A 265 11.18 -17.00 -20.74
C PRO A 265 10.15 -17.14 -19.60
N LEU A 266 9.66 -16.02 -19.07
CA LEU A 266 8.77 -15.96 -17.90
C LEU A 266 7.47 -16.76 -18.04
N HIS A 267 6.98 -16.94 -19.28
CA HIS A 267 5.78 -17.72 -19.60
C HIS A 267 5.95 -19.24 -19.43
N ARG A 268 7.17 -19.73 -19.18
CA ARG A 268 7.44 -21.17 -18.99
C ARG A 268 7.09 -21.68 -17.60
N LEU A 269 6.95 -20.78 -16.63
CA LEU A 269 6.63 -21.10 -15.25
C LEU A 269 5.49 -20.20 -14.76
N ASP A 270 4.51 -20.81 -14.10
CA ASP A 270 3.50 -20.08 -13.33
C ASP A 270 4.19 -19.18 -12.29
N PRO A 271 3.65 -18.00 -11.97
CA PRO A 271 4.25 -17.11 -10.98
C PRO A 271 4.27 -17.74 -9.58
N ALA A 272 5.45 -17.77 -8.95
CA ALA A 272 5.61 -17.98 -7.51
C ALA A 272 5.70 -16.63 -6.77
N GLU A 273 5.75 -16.65 -5.43
CA GLU A 273 5.72 -15.43 -4.60
C GLU A 273 6.79 -14.41 -5.00
N THR A 274 8.02 -14.90 -5.08
CA THR A 274 9.19 -14.20 -5.56
C THR A 274 9.99 -15.17 -6.41
N GLU A 275 10.49 -14.68 -7.53
CA GLU A 275 11.40 -15.44 -8.36
C GLU A 275 12.59 -14.58 -8.78
N LEU A 276 13.77 -15.14 -8.64
CA LEU A 276 15.00 -14.56 -9.15
C LEU A 276 15.50 -15.40 -10.32
N TRP A 277 15.41 -14.83 -11.51
CA TRP A 277 15.88 -15.40 -12.76
C TRP A 277 17.29 -14.85 -13.01
N ILE A 278 18.26 -15.74 -13.16
CA ILE A 278 19.66 -15.41 -13.41
C ILE A 278 20.07 -16.08 -14.71
N ASN A 279 20.45 -15.28 -15.70
CA ASN A 279 20.98 -15.82 -16.94
C ASN A 279 22.35 -16.44 -16.68
N THR A 280 22.56 -17.61 -17.25
CA THR A 280 23.77 -18.41 -17.05
C THR A 280 25.02 -17.81 -17.68
N SER A 281 24.88 -16.83 -18.59
CA SER A 281 26.01 -16.05 -19.09
C SER A 281 26.72 -15.25 -17.99
N LEU A 282 26.07 -15.02 -16.85
CA LEU A 282 26.67 -14.39 -15.67
C LEU A 282 27.58 -15.34 -14.88
N LEU A 283 27.54 -16.65 -15.17
CA LEU A 283 28.32 -17.64 -14.45
C LEU A 283 29.67 -17.87 -15.12
N PRO A 284 30.76 -17.99 -14.34
CA PRO A 284 32.09 -18.23 -14.90
C PRO A 284 32.24 -19.62 -15.52
N THR A 285 31.40 -20.58 -15.13
CA THR A 285 31.43 -21.96 -15.66
C THR A 285 30.20 -22.29 -16.50
N PRO A 286 30.37 -22.92 -17.69
CA PRO A 286 29.25 -23.26 -18.56
C PRO A 286 28.35 -24.34 -17.95
N ILE A 287 27.03 -24.18 -18.14
CA ILE A 287 25.96 -25.06 -17.62
C ILE A 287 26.16 -26.53 -17.98
N ALA A 288 26.85 -26.85 -19.08
CA ALA A 288 27.10 -28.23 -19.50
C ALA A 288 27.81 -29.10 -18.43
N THR A 289 28.28 -28.49 -17.34
CA THR A 289 28.89 -29.14 -16.18
C THR A 289 27.98 -29.26 -14.96
N VAL A 290 26.72 -28.79 -15.02
CA VAL A 290 25.76 -28.91 -13.91
C VAL A 290 25.44 -30.39 -13.67
N PRO A 291 25.60 -30.90 -12.44
CA PRO A 291 25.30 -32.30 -12.15
C PRO A 291 23.83 -32.61 -12.39
N ASP A 292 23.51 -33.74 -13.03
CA ASP A 292 22.16 -34.22 -13.34
C ASP A 292 21.22 -34.45 -12.12
N LEU A 293 21.65 -34.14 -10.90
CA LEU A 293 20.91 -34.44 -9.67
C LEU A 293 20.47 -33.14 -8.96
N PRO A 294 19.23 -33.07 -8.45
CA PRO A 294 18.70 -31.88 -7.76
C PRO A 294 19.56 -31.47 -6.55
N ASN A 295 20.10 -32.45 -5.81
CA ASN A 295 21.02 -32.17 -4.69
C ASN A 295 22.41 -31.71 -5.15
N GLY A 296 22.83 -32.10 -6.35
CA GLY A 296 24.09 -31.67 -6.95
C GLY A 296 24.00 -30.24 -7.48
N ALA A 297 22.86 -29.88 -8.09
CA ALA A 297 22.60 -28.54 -8.58
C ALA A 297 22.58 -27.49 -7.46
N ALA A 298 21.88 -27.74 -6.35
CA ALA A 298 21.87 -26.83 -5.20
C ALA A 298 23.28 -26.59 -4.63
N LYS A 299 24.09 -27.66 -4.49
CA LYS A 299 25.47 -27.55 -4.01
C LYS A 299 26.39 -26.84 -5.01
N TRP A 300 26.25 -27.14 -6.30
CA TRP A 300 27.02 -26.49 -7.36
C TRP A 300 26.69 -24.99 -7.44
N ILE A 301 25.41 -24.64 -7.39
CA ILE A 301 24.94 -23.25 -7.38
C ILE A 301 25.38 -22.55 -6.11
N GLY A 302 25.29 -23.18 -4.95
CA GLY A 302 25.88 -22.66 -3.72
C GLY A 302 27.37 -22.36 -3.87
N GLY A 303 28.12 -23.22 -4.57
CA GLY A 303 29.53 -22.99 -4.90
C GLY A 303 29.76 -21.81 -5.87
N GLN A 304 28.98 -21.72 -6.95
CA GLN A 304 29.06 -20.62 -7.90
C GLN A 304 28.65 -19.28 -7.27
N LEU A 305 27.59 -19.28 -6.47
CA LEU A 305 27.17 -18.13 -5.68
C LEU A 305 28.26 -17.74 -4.69
N GLN A 306 28.88 -18.70 -4.00
CA GLN A 306 30.01 -18.41 -3.11
C GLN A 306 31.21 -17.79 -3.84
N GLU A 307 31.52 -18.23 -5.07
CA GLU A 307 32.56 -17.63 -5.93
C GLU A 307 32.21 -16.19 -6.35
N LEU A 308 30.92 -15.90 -6.58
CA LEU A 308 30.39 -14.55 -6.78
C LEU A 308 30.33 -13.74 -5.47
N GLY A 309 30.78 -14.30 -4.35
CA GLY A 309 30.73 -13.66 -3.04
C GLY A 309 29.33 -13.66 -2.41
N LEU A 310 28.42 -14.54 -2.79
CA LEU A 310 27.06 -14.67 -2.25
C LEU A 310 26.91 -15.88 -1.29
N PRO A 311 27.73 -16.04 -0.23
CA PRO A 311 27.75 -17.25 0.59
C PRO A 311 26.52 -17.43 1.50
N GLU A 312 25.68 -16.40 1.68
CA GLU A 312 24.54 -16.41 2.61
C GLU A 312 23.25 -17.00 2.02
N ILE A 313 23.20 -17.27 0.71
CA ILE A 313 22.08 -18.03 0.14
C ILE A 313 22.30 -19.50 0.45
N ALA A 314 21.99 -19.91 1.67
CA ALA A 314 21.87 -21.32 2.01
C ALA A 314 20.69 -21.89 1.20
N VAL A 315 20.98 -22.43 0.01
CA VAL A 315 20.02 -23.23 -0.74
C VAL A 315 19.84 -24.53 0.04
N SER A 316 18.90 -24.54 0.97
CA SER A 316 18.58 -25.74 1.75
C SER A 316 18.12 -26.83 0.78
N PRO A 317 18.73 -28.04 0.80
CA PRO A 317 18.20 -29.15 0.04
C PRO A 317 16.78 -29.45 0.55
N ILE A 318 15.84 -29.50 -0.40
CA ILE A 318 14.40 -29.72 -0.23
C ILE A 318 14.09 -30.61 0.99
N GLY A 319 13.45 -30.05 2.03
CA GLY A 319 12.77 -30.83 3.08
C GLY A 319 13.29 -30.77 4.53
N GLY A 320 13.52 -29.57 5.10
CA GLY A 320 13.81 -29.37 6.53
C GLY A 320 12.69 -28.65 7.29
N LEU A 321 12.09 -29.30 8.29
CA LEU A 321 11.02 -28.75 9.14
C LEU A 321 11.55 -27.65 10.08
N GLY A 322 11.37 -26.38 9.73
CA GLY A 322 11.54 -25.28 10.68
C GLY A 322 11.53 -23.89 10.06
N GLY A 323 10.36 -23.34 9.72
CA GLY A 323 10.13 -21.91 9.44
C GLY A 323 10.96 -21.24 8.33
N GLU A 324 11.89 -21.94 7.69
CA GLU A 324 12.73 -21.47 6.61
C GLU A 324 11.91 -21.45 5.32
N THR A 325 11.86 -20.30 4.64
CA THR A 325 11.35 -20.20 3.27
C THR A 325 12.11 -21.19 2.38
N SER A 326 11.41 -22.20 1.89
CA SER A 326 11.95 -23.19 0.96
C SER A 326 12.23 -22.50 -0.38
N LEU A 327 13.51 -22.37 -0.71
CA LEU A 327 13.96 -21.94 -2.03
C LEU A 327 14.03 -23.16 -2.94
N THR A 328 13.19 -23.20 -3.97
CA THR A 328 13.26 -24.20 -5.04
C THR A 328 14.05 -23.66 -6.21
N LEU A 329 14.75 -24.57 -6.89
CA LEU A 329 15.67 -24.24 -7.97
C LEU A 329 15.24 -24.93 -9.25
N HIS A 330 15.06 -24.14 -10.30
CA HIS A 330 14.69 -24.62 -11.61
C HIS A 330 15.69 -24.14 -12.66
N LEU A 331 15.93 -24.97 -13.67
CA LEU A 331 16.66 -24.57 -14.87
C LEU A 331 15.65 -24.48 -16.02
N VAL A 332 15.55 -23.31 -16.63
CA VAL A 332 14.63 -23.04 -17.74
C VAL A 332 15.44 -22.46 -18.88
N ASP A 333 15.67 -23.25 -19.91
CA ASP A 333 16.58 -22.90 -21.01
C ASP A 333 17.96 -22.49 -20.44
N ASP A 334 18.43 -21.28 -20.75
CA ASP A 334 19.70 -20.72 -20.27
C ASP A 334 19.56 -19.90 -18.97
N TRP A 335 18.48 -20.11 -18.21
CA TRP A 335 18.17 -19.37 -16.98
C TRP A 335 18.10 -20.28 -15.77
N ILE A 336 18.72 -19.84 -14.68
CA ILE A 336 18.54 -20.41 -13.34
C ILE A 336 17.44 -19.60 -12.65
N VAL A 337 16.41 -20.29 -12.15
CA VAL A 337 15.28 -19.67 -11.46
C VAL A 337 15.28 -20.13 -10.01
N LEU A 338 15.44 -19.17 -9.10
CA LEU A 338 15.26 -19.37 -7.68
C LEU A 338 13.86 -18.93 -7.31
N ARG A 339 13.02 -19.83 -6.79
CA ARG A 339 11.62 -19.54 -6.47
C ARG A 339 11.41 -19.72 -4.98
N THR A 340 10.62 -18.84 -4.38
CA THR A 340 10.09 -19.04 -3.03
C THR A 340 8.66 -19.54 -3.15
N GLU A 341 8.42 -20.76 -2.72
CA GLU A 341 7.07 -21.32 -2.71
C GLU A 341 6.33 -20.88 -1.45
N LEU A 342 5.02 -20.62 -1.61
CA LEU A 342 4.12 -20.53 -0.46
C LEU A 342 4.28 -21.83 0.33
N PRO A 343 4.39 -21.78 1.67
CA PRO A 343 3.98 -22.94 2.44
C PRO A 343 2.53 -23.20 2.05
N GLU A 344 2.26 -24.32 1.37
CA GLU A 344 0.89 -24.72 1.00
C GLU A 344 0.04 -24.48 2.25
N SER A 345 -0.88 -23.52 2.17
CA SER A 345 -1.81 -23.30 3.25
C SER A 345 -2.57 -24.60 3.35
N ASN A 346 -2.21 -25.43 4.34
CA ASN A 346 -3.01 -26.55 4.75
C ASN A 346 -4.31 -25.96 5.29
N GLU A 347 -5.19 -25.54 4.38
CA GLU A 347 -6.57 -25.26 4.71
C GLU A 347 -7.06 -26.52 5.40
N PRO A 348 -7.47 -26.44 6.67
CA PRO A 348 -7.97 -27.61 7.36
C PRO A 348 -9.15 -28.10 6.54
N VAL A 349 -8.98 -29.23 5.87
CA VAL A 349 -10.04 -29.93 5.14
C VAL A 349 -11.18 -30.07 6.14
N GLY A 350 -12.19 -29.22 6.00
CA GLY A 350 -13.29 -29.15 6.94
C GLY A 350 -13.94 -30.51 6.98
N THR A 351 -13.68 -31.27 8.05
CA THR A 351 -14.45 -32.44 8.42
C THR A 351 -15.87 -31.94 8.65
N THR A 352 -16.69 -32.12 7.63
CA THR A 352 -18.13 -31.96 7.69
C THR A 352 -18.65 -33.13 8.52
N GLU A 353 -19.00 -32.87 9.78
CA GLU A 353 -19.84 -33.77 10.59
C GLU A 353 -21.33 -33.57 10.30
#